data_AF-A0A6U7K5W7-F1
#
_entry.id   AF-A0A6U7K5W7-F1
#
_cell.length_a   1.000
_cell.length_b   1.000
_cell.length_c   1.000
_cell.angle_alpha   90.00
_cell.angle_beta   90.00
_cell.angle_gamma   90.00
#
_symmetry.space_group_name_H-M   'P 1'
#
loop_
_entity.id
_entity.type
_entity.pdbx_description
1 polymer ?
#
loop_
_entity_poly.entity_id
_entity_poly.type
_entity_poly.pdbx_seq_one_letter_code
_entity_poly.pdbx_strand_id
1 'polypeptide(L)'
;SPLQAAVAAALDTLKCGEDGNRDIMRENHHELAGALRARGLDVYSADGGYFLVASSLPLGMTAMEYCRLLVDECGVVCVPLSVFYASEAKDDGLLRFALCKTREYIGRVCSRLHDRTAG
;
A
#
# COMPACT_ATOMS: atom_id res chain seq x y z
N SER A 1 25.71 -18.86 -12.50
CA SER A 1 25.64 -17.41 -12.20
C SER A 1 24.88 -16.58 -13.26
N PRO A 2 23.80 -17.05 -13.92
CA PRO A 2 23.13 -16.26 -14.97
C PRO A 2 22.49 -14.95 -14.45
N LEU A 3 21.99 -14.94 -13.21
CA LEU A 3 21.40 -13.73 -12.62
C LEU A 3 22.44 -12.61 -12.41
N GLN A 4 23.67 -12.96 -12.02
CA GLN A 4 24.74 -11.97 -11.83
C GLN A 4 25.10 -11.28 -13.15
N ALA A 5 25.19 -12.04 -14.25
CA ALA A 5 25.46 -11.48 -15.58
C ALA A 5 24.33 -10.56 -16.06
N ALA A 6 23.07 -10.95 -15.84
CA ALA A 6 21.92 -10.12 -16.18
C ALA A 6 21.86 -8.82 -15.36
N VAL A 7 22.14 -8.88 -14.06
CA VAL A 7 22.21 -7.68 -13.20
C VAL A 7 23.35 -6.76 -13.62
N ALA A 8 24.52 -7.30 -13.96
CA ALA A 8 25.64 -6.50 -14.47
C ALA A 8 25.27 -5.75 -15.75
N ALA A 9 24.68 -6.45 -16.73
CA ALA A 9 24.20 -5.81 -17.97
C ALA A 9 23.09 -4.76 -17.71
N ALA A 10 22.22 -4.98 -16.74
CA ALA A 10 21.21 -4.01 -16.35
C ALA A 10 21.86 -2.73 -15.77
N LEU A 11 22.86 -2.86 -14.90
CA LEU A 11 23.55 -1.71 -14.30
C LEU A 11 24.20 -0.80 -15.36
N ASP A 12 24.74 -1.36 -16.44
CA ASP A 12 25.33 -0.58 -17.54
C ASP A 12 24.29 0.21 -18.37
N THR A 13 23.03 -0.21 -18.34
CA THR A 13 21.94 0.38 -19.14
C THR A 13 21.01 1.28 -18.33
N LEU A 14 21.02 1.17 -17.01
CA LEU A 14 20.21 1.98 -16.11
C LEU A 14 20.72 3.43 -16.10
N LYS A 15 19.94 4.33 -16.70
CA LYS A 15 20.16 5.77 -16.55
C LYS A 15 19.40 6.29 -15.34
N CYS A 16 20.10 7.01 -14.47
CA CYS A 16 19.50 7.62 -13.30
C CYS A 16 18.39 8.60 -13.72
N GLY A 17 17.16 8.39 -13.25
CA GLY A 17 16.02 9.29 -13.49
C GLY A 17 15.05 8.89 -14.60
N GLU A 18 15.42 7.97 -15.51
CA GLU A 18 14.54 7.49 -16.60
C GLU A 18 13.68 6.26 -16.20
N ASP A 19 13.59 5.94 -14.90
CA ASP A 19 12.80 4.81 -14.42
C ASP A 19 11.32 5.19 -14.27
N GLY A 20 10.49 4.75 -15.23
CA GLY A 20 9.03 4.90 -15.12
C GLY A 20 8.44 4.27 -13.84
N ASN A 21 9.18 3.38 -13.18
CA ASN A 21 8.79 2.76 -11.91
C ASN A 21 8.57 3.79 -10.79
N ARG A 22 9.45 4.80 -10.65
CA ARG A 22 9.28 5.85 -9.64
C ARG A 22 7.97 6.61 -9.86
N ASP A 23 7.68 6.96 -11.11
CA ASP A 23 6.48 7.71 -11.47
C ASP A 23 5.23 6.86 -11.24
N ILE A 24 5.25 5.58 -11.62
CA ILE A 24 4.14 4.64 -11.32
C ILE A 24 3.91 4.53 -9.81
N MET A 25 4.96 4.39 -9.00
CA MET A 25 4.81 4.31 -7.54
C MET A 25 4.24 5.60 -6.95
N ARG A 26 4.69 6.76 -7.44
CA ARG A 26 4.20 8.08 -7.00
C ARG A 26 2.72 8.27 -7.32
N GLU A 27 2.30 7.90 -8.53
CA GLU A 27 0.90 7.98 -8.94
C GLU A 27 0.02 6.99 -8.16
N ASN A 28 0.48 5.75 -7.99
CA ASN A 28 -0.19 4.75 -7.16
C ASN A 28 -0.34 5.21 -5.71
N HIS A 29 0.71 5.82 -5.15
CA HIS A 29 0.67 6.40 -3.81
C HIS A 29 -0.42 7.47 -3.73
N HIS A 30 -0.43 8.44 -4.65
CA HIS A 30 -1.39 9.52 -4.66
C HIS A 30 -2.83 9.01 -4.72
N GLU A 31 -3.12 8.08 -5.63
CA GLU A 31 -4.46 7.55 -5.86
C GLU A 31 -4.97 6.73 -4.67
N LEU A 32 -4.16 5.79 -4.18
CA LEU A 32 -4.54 4.95 -3.03
C LEU A 32 -4.68 5.78 -1.75
N ALA A 33 -3.77 6.73 -1.51
CA ALA A 33 -3.86 7.63 -0.36
C ALA A 33 -5.15 8.45 -0.39
N GLY A 34 -5.58 8.92 -1.56
CA GLY A 34 -6.85 9.61 -1.72
C GLY A 34 -8.04 8.73 -1.33
N ALA A 35 -8.10 7.50 -1.85
CA ALA A 35 -9.19 6.57 -1.55
C ALA A 35 -9.25 6.16 -0.07
N LEU A 36 -8.10 5.93 0.57
CA LEU A 36 -8.02 5.60 1.99
C LEU A 36 -8.47 6.76 2.88
N ARG A 37 -8.06 8.01 2.56
CA ARG A 37 -8.55 9.20 3.27
C ARG A 37 -10.05 9.39 3.10
N ALA A 38 -10.59 9.13 1.91
CA ALA A 38 -12.03 9.19 1.66
C ALA A 38 -12.83 8.16 2.47
N ARG A 39 -12.22 7.03 2.84
CA ARG A 39 -12.77 6.05 3.78
C ARG A 39 -12.59 6.40 5.26
N GLY A 40 -11.91 7.51 5.57
CA GLY A 40 -11.72 8.00 6.93
C GLY A 40 -10.48 7.44 7.64
N LEU A 41 -9.51 6.86 6.91
CA LEU A 41 -8.21 6.55 7.50
C LEU A 41 -7.29 7.77 7.54
N ASP A 42 -6.45 7.84 8.57
CA ASP A 42 -5.31 8.74 8.59
C ASP A 42 -4.17 8.14 7.77
N VAL A 43 -3.77 8.81 6.68
CA VAL A 43 -2.73 8.30 5.76
C VAL A 43 -1.42 9.05 5.97
N TYR A 44 -0.36 8.29 6.25
CA TYR A 44 1.00 8.81 6.42
C TYR A 44 1.74 8.79 5.07
N SER A 45 2.11 9.98 4.60
CA SER A 45 2.89 10.12 3.37
C SER A 45 4.25 9.45 3.50
N ALA A 46 4.68 8.75 2.46
CA ALA A 46 6.02 8.16 2.38
C ALA A 46 6.91 8.95 1.42
N ASP A 47 8.14 9.24 1.83
CA ASP A 47 9.14 9.92 0.98
C ASP A 47 9.81 8.98 -0.04
N GLY A 48 9.52 7.67 0.03
CA GLY A 48 10.06 6.68 -0.89
C GLY A 48 9.62 5.25 -0.60
N GLY A 49 10.07 4.33 -1.46
CA GLY A 49 9.69 2.93 -1.42
C GLY A 49 8.38 2.64 -2.17
N TYR A 50 7.82 1.47 -1.92
CA TYR A 50 6.59 0.99 -2.57
C TYR A 50 5.51 0.61 -1.54
N PHE A 51 5.59 1.16 -0.33
CA PHE A 51 4.59 0.96 0.72
C PHE A 51 3.89 2.27 1.08
N LEU A 52 2.64 2.15 1.47
CA LEU A 52 1.84 3.22 2.06
C LEU A 52 1.35 2.76 3.44
N VAL A 53 1.43 3.63 4.43
CA VAL A 53 0.95 3.36 5.79
C VAL A 53 -0.27 4.22 6.07
N ALA A 54 -1.28 3.62 6.69
CA ALA A 54 -2.48 4.32 7.15
C ALA A 54 -2.93 3.80 8.53
N SER A 55 -3.70 4.59 9.27
CA SER A 55 -4.28 4.22 10.55
C SER A 55 -5.79 4.05 10.47
N SER A 56 -6.29 2.94 11.05
CA SER A 56 -7.72 2.71 11.28
C SER A 56 -8.23 3.26 12.61
N LEU A 57 -7.35 3.84 13.45
CA LEU A 57 -7.75 4.36 14.76
C LEU A 57 -8.86 5.44 14.70
N PRO A 58 -8.92 6.34 13.70
CA PRO A 58 -10.04 7.29 13.57
C PRO A 58 -11.42 6.62 13.40
N LEU A 59 -11.43 5.36 12.94
CA LEU A 59 -12.63 4.55 12.78
C LEU A 59 -12.93 3.70 14.03
N GLY A 60 -12.11 3.81 15.08
CA GLY A 60 -12.25 3.03 16.32
C GLY A 60 -11.94 1.54 16.16
N MET A 61 -11.25 1.15 15.09
CA MET A 61 -10.93 -0.25 14.77
C MET A 61 -9.44 -0.54 14.94
N THR A 62 -9.12 -1.72 15.44
CA THR A 62 -7.77 -2.28 15.40
C THR A 62 -7.34 -2.55 13.95
N ALA A 63 -6.04 -2.64 13.70
CA ALA A 63 -5.51 -2.92 12.37
C ALA A 63 -6.00 -4.29 11.87
N MET A 64 -6.04 -5.30 12.75
CA MET A 64 -6.52 -6.64 12.37
C MET A 64 -8.01 -6.65 12.04
N GLU A 65 -8.85 -5.95 12.79
CA GLU A 65 -10.29 -5.81 12.48
C GLU A 65 -10.48 -5.15 11.12
N TYR A 66 -9.75 -4.07 10.85
CA TYR A 66 -9.87 -3.35 9.58
C TYR A 66 -9.37 -4.17 8.38
N CYS A 67 -8.31 -4.97 8.57
CA CYS A 67 -7.84 -5.90 7.53
C CYS A 67 -8.94 -6.88 7.13
N ARG A 68 -9.64 -7.47 8.10
CA ARG A 68 -10.75 -8.41 7.83
C ARG A 68 -11.90 -7.71 7.14
N LEU A 69 -12.29 -6.54 7.63
CA LEU A 69 -13.36 -5.73 7.03
C LEU A 69 -13.06 -5.39 5.55
N LEU A 70 -11.83 -4.98 5.23
CA LEU A 70 -11.46 -4.69 3.84
C LEU A 70 -11.49 -5.93 2.93
N VAL A 71 -11.16 -7.10 3.46
CA VAL A 71 -11.26 -8.35 2.70
C VAL A 71 -12.72 -8.68 2.43
N ASP A 72 -13.56 -8.62 3.45
CA ASP A 72 -14.97 -9.03 3.36
C ASP A 72 -15.80 -8.04 2.52
N GLU A 73 -15.64 -6.73 2.72
CA GLU A 73 -16.44 -5.71 2.03
C GLU A 73 -15.89 -5.37 0.64
N CYS A 74 -14.57 -5.27 0.53
CA CYS A 74 -13.92 -4.69 -0.66
C CYS A 74 -13.11 -5.73 -1.45
N GLY A 75 -12.89 -6.93 -0.92
CA GLY A 75 -11.95 -7.90 -1.52
C GLY A 75 -10.53 -7.35 -1.62
N VAL A 76 -10.13 -6.49 -0.67
CA VAL A 76 -8.81 -5.84 -0.62
C VAL A 76 -8.03 -6.35 0.58
N VAL A 77 -6.78 -6.75 0.37
CA VAL A 77 -5.89 -7.21 1.44
C VAL A 77 -4.86 -6.15 1.76
N CYS A 78 -4.64 -5.91 3.06
CA CYS A 78 -3.52 -5.15 3.61
C CYS A 78 -2.89 -5.92 4.78
N VAL A 79 -1.77 -5.41 5.30
CA VAL A 79 -1.00 -6.08 6.35
C VAL A 79 -0.98 -5.20 7.60
N PRO A 80 -1.37 -5.69 8.79
CA PRO A 80 -1.22 -4.92 10.02
C PRO A 80 0.26 -4.72 10.34
N LEU A 81 0.66 -3.51 10.72
CA LEU A 81 2.07 -3.17 10.87
C LEU A 81 2.72 -3.82 12.09
N SER A 82 1.90 -4.22 13.07
CA SER A 82 2.32 -4.93 14.28
C SER A 82 3.12 -6.22 14.01
N VAL A 83 2.94 -6.87 12.85
CA VAL A 83 3.72 -8.06 12.48
C VAL A 83 5.20 -7.77 12.22
N PHE A 84 5.58 -6.50 12.07
CA PHE A 84 6.96 -6.05 11.89
C PHE A 84 7.62 -5.61 13.19
N TYR A 85 6.92 -5.67 14.33
CA TYR A 85 7.46 -5.27 15.62
C TYR A 85 8.10 -6.46 16.34
N ALA A 86 9.20 -6.20 17.05
CA ALA A 86 9.98 -7.23 17.72
C ALA A 86 9.29 -7.82 18.97
N SER A 87 8.48 -7.01 19.66
CA SER A 87 7.65 -7.43 20.78
C SER A 87 6.20 -7.58 20.35
N GLU A 88 5.40 -8.35 21.10
CA GLU A 88 3.94 -8.31 21.03
C GLU A 88 3.45 -6.91 21.43
N ALA A 89 3.51 -5.99 20.48
CA ALA A 89 2.98 -4.66 20.67
C ALA A 89 1.46 -4.74 20.63
N LYS A 90 0.83 -3.94 21.49
CA LYS A 90 -0.59 -3.65 21.38
C LYS A 90 -0.89 -3.14 19.97
N ASP A 91 -1.99 -3.62 19.37
CA ASP A 91 -2.42 -3.18 18.04
C ASP A 91 -2.55 -1.65 18.01
N ASP A 92 -1.74 -1.02 17.18
CA ASP A 92 -1.61 0.43 17.03
C ASP A 92 -2.49 0.99 15.90
N GLY A 93 -3.35 0.13 15.32
CA GLY A 93 -4.22 0.48 14.20
C GLY A 93 -3.48 0.77 12.90
N LEU A 94 -2.17 0.51 12.81
CA LEU A 94 -1.40 0.81 11.61
C LEU A 94 -1.48 -0.33 10.58
N LEU A 95 -1.68 0.06 9.33
CA LEU A 95 -1.90 -0.80 8.18
C LEU A 95 -0.87 -0.47 7.10
N ARG A 96 -0.32 -1.50 6.46
CA ARG A 96 0.61 -1.38 5.33
C ARG A 96 -0.03 -1.88 4.04
N PHE A 97 0.02 -1.03 3.03
CA PHE A 97 -0.42 -1.31 1.66
C PHE A 97 0.77 -1.31 0.71
N ALA A 98 0.76 -2.18 -0.31
CA ALA A 98 1.81 -2.25 -1.31
C ALA A 98 1.39 -1.57 -2.63
N LEU A 99 2.23 -0.70 -3.14
CA LEU A 99 2.03 0.11 -4.34
C LEU A 99 2.62 -0.51 -5.61
N CYS A 100 3.44 -1.57 -5.47
CA CYS A 100 4.10 -2.29 -6.56
C CYS A 100 3.12 -3.14 -7.39
N LYS A 101 2.09 -2.51 -7.92
CA LYS A 101 1.01 -3.06 -8.75
C LYS A 101 0.84 -2.17 -9.99
N THR A 102 0.14 -2.66 -11.01
CA THR A 102 -0.17 -1.84 -12.18
C THR A 102 -1.14 -0.70 -11.82
N ARG A 103 -1.12 0.39 -12.59
CA ARG A 103 -2.03 1.54 -12.37
C ARG A 103 -3.49 1.08 -12.41
N GLU A 104 -3.85 0.21 -13.35
CA GLU A 104 -5.20 -0.32 -13.49
C GLU A 104 -5.63 -1.15 -12.29
N TYR A 105 -4.70 -1.90 -11.68
CA TYR A 105 -4.99 -2.65 -10.47
C TYR A 105 -5.29 -1.71 -9.30
N ILE A 106 -4.47 -0.67 -9.10
CA ILE A 106 -4.69 0.33 -8.06
C ILE A 106 -6.00 1.08 -8.28
N GLY A 107 -6.32 1.48 -9.51
CA GLY A 107 -7.60 2.14 -9.81
C GLY A 107 -8.81 1.26 -9.52
N ARG A 108 -8.74 -0.05 -9.82
CA ARG A 108 -9.80 -1.00 -9.42
C ARG A 108 -9.94 -1.11 -7.89
N VAL A 109 -8.82 -1.17 -7.17
CA VAL A 109 -8.84 -1.19 -5.69
C VAL A 109 -9.47 0.09 -5.15
N CYS A 110 -9.06 1.25 -5.66
CA CYS A 110 -9.62 2.54 -5.24
C CYS A 110 -11.11 2.63 -5.54
N SER A 111 -11.58 2.11 -6.68
CA SER A 111 -13.01 2.04 -7.00
C SER A 111 -13.77 1.22 -5.95
N ARG A 112 -13.28 0.02 -5.62
CA ARG A 112 -13.89 -0.83 -4.58
C ARG A 112 -13.88 -0.19 -3.18
N LEU A 113 -12.83 0.58 -2.86
CA LEU A 113 -12.76 1.31 -1.59
C LEU A 113 -13.81 2.43 -1.51
N HIS A 114 -14.19 3.04 -2.63
CA HIS A 114 -15.27 4.04 -2.66
C HIS A 114 -16.67 3.41 -2.60
N ASP A 115 -16.82 2.20 -3.14
CA ASP A 115 -18.08 1.46 -3.11
C ASP A 115 -18.38 1.00 -1.66
N ARG A 116 -19.11 1.85 -0.92
CA ARG A 116 -19.68 1.52 0.39
C ARG A 116 -20.84 0.54 0.17
N THR A 117 -20.56 -0.72 -0.12
CA THR A 117 -21.58 -1.76 0.00
C THR A 117 -21.87 -1.95 1.48
N ALA A 118 -22.90 -1.25 1.94
CA ALA A 118 -23.45 -1.36 3.28
C ALA A 118 -23.82 -2.83 3.58
N GLY A 119 -23.25 -3.36 4.65
CA GLY A 119 -23.85 -4.41 5.46
C GLY A 119 -24.60 -3.79 6.62
#